data_AF-A0A7V9R0F9-F1
#
_entry.id   AF-A0A7V9R0F9-F1
#
_cell.length_a   1.000
_cell.length_b   1.000
_cell.length_c   1.000
_cell.angle_alpha   90.00
_cell.angle_beta   90.00
_cell.angle_gamma   90.00
#
_symmetry.space_group_name_H-M   'P 1'
#
loop_
_entity.id
_entity.type
_entity.pdbx_description
1 polymer ?
#
loop_
_entity_poly.entity_id
_entity_poly.type
_entity_poly.pdbx_seq_one_letter_code
_entity_poly.pdbx_strand_id
1 'polypeptide(L)' 'MDVERFTVQEWTPPSWDEIVRVHSARVFRLAYRLTGNRHDAEDLTQEVFVRVFRSLHSYRPGT' A
#
# COMPACT_ATOMS: atom_id res chain seq x y z
N MET A 1 38.21 16.15 12.32
CA MET A 1 37.03 16.56 11.53
C MET A 1 36.56 15.32 10.82
N ASP A 2 35.77 14.51 11.52
CA ASP A 2 35.16 13.32 10.96
C ASP A 2 33.87 13.75 10.29
N VAL A 3 33.91 13.80 8.96
CA VAL A 3 32.73 13.98 8.13
C VAL A 3 31.90 12.71 8.24
N GLU A 4 30.96 12.69 9.17
CA GLU A 4 29.97 11.62 9.25
C GLU A 4 29.27 11.49 7.88
N ARG A 5 29.51 10.34 7.23
CA ARG A 5 28.80 9.97 6.01
C ARG A 5 27.36 9.68 6.42
N PHE A 6 26.44 10.59 6.09
CA PHE A 6 25.02 10.28 6.10
C PHE A 6 24.78 9.14 5.11
N THR A 7 24.51 7.95 5.64
CA THR A 7 24.02 6.84 4.83
C THR A 7 22.61 7.22 4.36
N VAL A 8 22.42 7.31 3.05
CA VAL A 8 21.06 7.33 2.49
C VAL A 8 20.38 6.04 2.94
N GLN A 9 19.35 6.16 3.78
CA GLN A 9 18.55 5.04 4.22
C GLN A 9 17.96 4.35 2.98
N GLU A 10 18.42 3.13 2.68
CA GLU A 10 17.88 2.34 1.59
C GLU A 10 16.41 1.99 1.93
N TRP A 11 15.50 2.37 1.04
CA TRP A 11 14.09 2.07 1.24
C TRP A 11 13.86 0.56 1.10
N THR A 12 13.29 -0.03 2.14
CA THR A 12 12.83 -1.43 2.11
C THR A 12 11.31 -1.42 1.94
N PRO A 13 10.75 -2.04 0.89
CA PRO A 13 9.31 -2.15 0.74
C PRO A 13 8.70 -2.95 1.89
N PRO A 14 7.50 -2.58 2.38
CA PRO A 14 6.75 -3.42 3.30
C PRO A 14 6.37 -4.74 2.64
N SER A 15 6.19 -5.78 3.45
CA SER A 15 5.70 -7.07 2.95
C SER A 15 4.25 -6.96 2.48
N TRP A 16 3.84 -7.85 1.57
CA TRP A 16 2.46 -7.92 1.12
C TRP A 16 1.46 -8.10 2.27
N ASP A 17 1.74 -9.03 3.18
CA ASP A 17 0.88 -9.31 4.33
C ASP A 17 0.74 -8.09 5.26
N GLU A 18 1.81 -7.31 5.42
CA GLU A 18 1.76 -6.07 6.19
C GLU A 18 0.87 -5.02 5.52
N ILE A 19 0.98 -4.84 4.21
CA ILE A 19 0.13 -3.92 3.43
C ILE A 19 -1.35 -4.32 3.61
N VAL A 20 -1.69 -5.59 3.41
CA VAL A 20 -3.07 -6.06 3.54
C VAL A 20 -3.56 -5.86 4.97
N ARG A 21 -2.80 -6.32 5.97
CA ARG A 21 -3.19 -6.23 7.39
C ARG A 21 -3.43 -4.81 7.84
N VAL A 22 -2.57 -3.87 7.45
CA VAL A 22 -2.64 -2.46 7.87
C VAL A 22 -3.75 -1.71 7.13
N HIS A 23 -3.95 -1.98 5.84
CA HIS A 23 -4.79 -1.12 4.99
C HIS A 23 -6.20 -1.66 4.71
N SER A 24 -6.46 -2.97 4.86
CA SER A 24 -7.75 -3.58 4.45
C SER A 24 -8.97 -2.88 5.02
N ALA A 25 -9.01 -2.64 6.33
CA ALA A 25 -10.15 -2.02 6.97
C ALA A 25 -10.39 -0.57 6.50
N ARG A 26 -9.33 0.17 6.16
CA ARG A 26 -9.45 1.56 5.70
C ARG A 26 -9.90 1.61 4.25
N VAL A 27 -9.33 0.76 3.39
CA VAL A 27 -9.72 0.65 1.97
C VAL A 27 -11.18 0.21 1.86
N PHE A 28 -11.57 -0.84 2.59
CA PHE A 28 -12.95 -1.31 2.60
C PHE A 28 -13.94 -0.25 3.07
N ARG A 29 -13.66 0.45 4.18
CA ARG A 29 -14.54 1.53 4.66
C ARG A 29 -14.66 2.67 3.65
N LEU A 30 -13.58 3.01 2.94
CA LEU A 30 -13.63 4.03 1.89
C LEU A 30 -14.49 3.54 0.72
N ALA A 31 -14.25 2.33 0.23
CA ALA A 31 -15.01 1.72 -0.84
C ALA A 31 -16.51 1.66 -0.50
N TYR A 32 -16.85 1.22 0.72
CA TYR A 32 -18.23 1.15 1.19
C TYR A 32 -18.92 2.52 1.26
N ARG A 33 -18.21 3.58 1.64
CA ARG A 33 -18.77 4.95 1.60
C ARG A 33 -19.00 5.45 0.19
N LEU A 34 -18.23 4.98 -0.79
CA LEU A 34 -18.35 5.40 -2.19
C LEU A 34 -19.46 4.62 -2.91
N THR A 35 -19.59 3.33 -2.64
CA THR A 35 -20.54 2.45 -3.34
C THR A 35 -21.89 2.37 -2.64
N GLY A 36 -21.93 2.54 -1.31
CA GLY A 36 -23.13 2.27 -0.50
C GLY A 36 -23.55 0.80 -0.46
N ASN A 37 -22.77 -0.09 -1.08
CA ASN A 37 -23.07 -1.50 -1.26
C ASN A 37 -21.87 -2.34 -0.80
N ARG A 38 -22.13 -3.38 0.00
CA ARG A 38 -21.07 -4.25 0.56
C ARG A 38 -20.33 -5.03 -0.53
N HIS A 39 -21.04 -5.64 -1.47
CA HIS A 39 -20.44 -6.45 -2.53
C HIS A 39 -19.55 -5.59 -3.43
N ASP A 40 -20.07 -4.45 -3.89
CA ASP A 40 -19.27 -3.52 -4.71
C ASP A 40 -18.04 -2.98 -3.96
N ALA A 41 -18.16 -2.81 -2.62
CA ALA A 41 -17.04 -2.38 -1.80
C ALA A 41 -15.97 -3.47 -1.62
N GLU A 42 -16.38 -4.73 -1.49
CA GLU A 42 -15.48 -5.88 -1.46
C GLU A 42 -14.73 -5.99 -2.78
N ASP A 43 -15.45 -5.94 -3.91
CA ASP A 43 -14.86 -6.02 -5.25
C ASP A 43 -13.86 -4.89 -5.52
N LEU A 44 -14.24 -3.64 -5.21
CA LEU A 44 -13.35 -2.50 -5.36
C LEU A 44 -12.11 -2.60 -4.45
N THR A 45 -12.28 -3.09 -3.22
CA THR A 45 -11.15 -3.32 -2.30
C THR A 45 -10.18 -4.33 -2.86
N GLN A 46 -10.69 -5.46 -3.39
CA GLN A 46 -9.86 -6.48 -4.02
C GLN A 46 -9.12 -5.92 -5.25
N GLU A 47 -9.81 -5.17 -6.12
CA GLU A 47 -9.19 -4.58 -7.30
C GLU A 47 -8.03 -3.64 -6.95
N VAL A 48 -8.20 -2.80 -5.91
CA VAL A 48 -7.13 -1.93 -5.40
C VAL A 48 -5.92 -2.75 -4.95
N PHE A 49 -6.14 -3.80 -4.16
CA PHE A 49 -5.07 -4.65 -3.66
C PHE A 49 -4.35 -5.42 -4.78
N VAL A 50 -5.07 -5.93 -5.78
CA VAL A 50 -4.47 -6.56 -6.97
C VAL A 50 -3.56 -5.59 -7.73
N ARG A 51 -3.97 -4.33 -7.90
CA ARG A 51 -3.15 -3.30 -8.54
C ARG A 51 -1.88 -3.02 -7.74
N VAL A 52 -2.01 -2.83 -6.42
CA VAL A 52 -0.87 -2.61 -5.52
C VAL A 52 0.10 -3.78 -5.55
N PHE A 53 -0.38 -5.01 -5.48
CA PHE A 53 0.46 -6.21 -5.54
C PHE A 53 1.29 -6.25 -6.82
N ARG A 54 0.67 -5.96 -7.97
CA ARG A 54 1.34 -5.93 -9.28
C ARG A 54 2.42 -4.83 -9.36
N SER A 55 2.22 -3.69 -8.68
CA SER A 55 3.17 -2.57 -8.72
C SER A 55 4.22 -2.57 -7.61
N LEU A 56 4.03 -3.33 -6.53
CA LEU A 56 4.85 -3.21 -5.32
C LEU A 56 6.34 -3.49 -5.57
N HIS A 57 6.64 -4.49 -6.42
CA HIS A 57 8.02 -4.90 -6.70
C HIS A 57 8.83 -3.87 -7.49
N SER A 58 8.17 -2.96 -8.20
CA SER A 58 8.81 -1.95 -9.06
C SER A 58 8.67 -0.52 -8.51
N TYR A 59 7.93 -0.34 -7.43
CA TYR A 59 7.77 0.96 -6.79
C TYR A 59 9.11 1.43 -6.21
N ARG A 60 9.43 2.71 -6.42
CA ARG A 60 10.59 3.38 -5.82
C ARG A 60 10.12 4.71 -5.23
N PRO A 61 10.24 4.91 -3.90
CA PRO A 61 9.91 6.20 -3.31
C PRO A 61 10.93 7.27 -3.76
N GLY A 62 10.43 8.47 -4.07
CA GLY A 62 11.28 9.64 -4.32
C GLY A 62 11.74 9.84 -5.77
N THR A 63 11.24 9.06 -6.73
CA THR A 63 11.06 9.56 -8.12
C THR A 63 9.89 10.53 -8.18
#